data_AF-A0A838KU56-F1
#
_entry.id   AF-A0A838KU56-F1
#
_cell.length_a   1.000
_cell.length_b   1.000
_cell.length_c   1.000
_cell.angle_alpha   90.00
_cell.angle_beta   90.00
_cell.angle_gamma   90.00
#
_symmetry.space_group_name_H-M   'P 1'
#
loop_
_entity.id
_entity.type
_entity.pdbx_description
1 polymer ?
#
loop_
_entity_poly.entity_id
_entity_poly.type
_entity_poly.pdbx_seq_one_letter_code
_entity_poly.pdbx_strand_id
1 'polypeptide(L)'
;MAPDSGSYAVSGPLAPVEILIDRWGVPHVYASSLYDAFFAQGFNAARDRLWQIDLWRRRGLGLLSEVFGPSFVEKDRAARLFLYRGEMR
;
A
#
# COMPACT_ATOMS: atom_id res chain seq x y z
N MET A 1 6.41 23.08 -10.78
CA MET A 1 6.95 21.85 -11.34
C MET A 1 5.79 21.15 -12.03
N ALA A 2 5.83 20.93 -13.34
CA ALA A 2 4.79 20.14 -14.00
C ALA A 2 4.81 18.72 -13.40
N PRO A 3 3.67 18.04 -13.25
CA PRO A 3 3.69 16.63 -12.82
C PRO A 3 4.53 15.84 -13.84
N ASP A 4 5.48 15.04 -13.35
CA ASP A 4 6.28 14.16 -14.21
C ASP A 4 5.32 13.22 -14.97
N SER A 5 5.12 13.48 -16.26
CA SER A 5 4.34 12.63 -17.15
C SER A 5 5.19 11.40 -17.50
N GLY A 6 4.80 10.25 -16.97
CA GLY A 6 5.46 8.97 -17.20
C GLY A 6 4.44 7.90 -17.60
N SER A 7 4.83 7.03 -18.53
CA SER A 7 4.08 5.83 -18.86
C SER A 7 4.80 4.61 -18.30
N TYR A 8 4.05 3.70 -17.68
CA TYR A 8 4.58 2.49 -17.05
C TYR A 8 3.94 1.27 -17.69
N ALA A 9 4.75 0.37 -18.24
CA ALA A 9 4.28 -0.95 -18.63
C ALA A 9 4.31 -1.86 -17.39
N VAL A 10 3.13 -2.26 -16.92
CA VAL A 10 2.97 -3.13 -15.75
C VAL A 10 2.06 -4.30 -16.08
N SER A 11 2.34 -5.45 -15.49
CA SER A 11 1.41 -6.59 -15.52
C SER A 11 0.24 -6.35 -14.59
N GLY A 12 -0.98 -6.69 -15.01
CA GLY A 12 -2.16 -6.60 -14.15
C GLY A 12 -3.39 -6.02 -14.85
N PRO A 13 -3.37 -4.74 -15.27
CA PRO A 13 -4.54 -4.12 -15.87
C PRO A 13 -4.86 -4.80 -17.21
N LEU A 14 -6.16 -4.96 -17.49
CA LEU A 14 -6.70 -5.58 -18.69
C LEU A 14 -6.76 -4.60 -19.86
N ALA A 15 -6.78 -3.30 -19.56
CA ALA A 15 -6.79 -2.20 -20.52
C ALA A 15 -5.94 -1.02 -19.99
N PRO A 16 -5.53 -0.07 -20.85
CA PRO A 16 -4.81 1.12 -20.41
C PRO A 16 -5.58 1.92 -19.34
N VAL A 17 -4.84 2.48 -18.39
CA VAL A 17 -5.37 3.33 -17.30
C VAL A 17 -4.61 4.64 -17.28
N GLU A 18 -5.32 5.74 -17.05
CA GLU A 18 -4.73 7.07 -16.90
C GLU A 18 -4.91 7.59 -15.47
N ILE A 19 -3.87 8.22 -14.94
CA ILE A 19 -3.89 8.87 -13.62
C ILE A 19 -3.46 10.32 -13.81
N LEU A 20 -4.40 11.24 -13.60
CA LEU A 20 -4.15 12.68 -13.66
C LEU A 20 -4.00 13.23 -12.25
N ILE A 21 -2.86 13.86 -11.95
CA ILE A 21 -2.62 14.52 -10.67
C ILE A 21 -2.99 16.00 -10.81
N ASP A 22 -3.93 16.47 -9.98
CA ASP A 22 -4.30 17.88 -9.99
C ASP A 22 -3.28 18.78 -9.27
N ARG A 23 -3.55 20.09 -9.26
CA ARG A 23 -2.66 21.08 -8.64
C ARG A 23 -2.44 20.90 -7.13
N TRP A 24 -3.29 20.13 -6.45
CA TRP A 24 -3.21 19.84 -5.02
C TRP A 24 -2.58 18.47 -4.74
N GLY A 25 -2.14 17.76 -5.78
CA GLY A 25 -1.60 16.41 -5.65
C GLY A 25 -2.68 15.33 -5.54
N VAL A 26 -3.94 15.63 -5.86
CA VAL A 26 -5.02 14.62 -5.79
C VAL A 26 -5.05 13.82 -7.09
N PRO A 27 -4.97 12.48 -7.03
CA PRO A 27 -5.04 11.61 -8.20
C PRO A 27 -6.49 11.39 -8.66
N HIS A 28 -6.71 11.57 -9.96
CA HIS A 28 -7.95 11.26 -10.67
C HIS A 28 -7.69 10.07 -11.61
N VAL A 29 -8.36 8.94 -11.36
CA VAL A 29 -8.14 7.67 -12.08
C VAL A 29 -9.22 7.46 -13.13
N TYR A 30 -8.80 7.23 -14.38
CA TYR A 30 -9.68 6.96 -15.52
C TYR A 30 -9.37 5.57 -16.07
N ALA A 31 -10.36 4.67 -16.03
CA ALA A 31 -10.23 3.30 -16.49
C ALA A 31 -11.53 2.81 -17.15
N SER A 32 -11.42 1.82 -18.04
CA SER A 32 -12.57 1.22 -18.74
C SER A 32 -13.32 0.18 -17.91
N SER A 33 -12.77 -0.28 -16.79
CA SER A 33 -13.41 -1.26 -15.92
C SER A 33 -13.15 -0.95 -14.44
N LEU A 34 -14.02 -1.44 -13.56
CA LEU A 34 -13.82 -1.35 -12.11
C LEU A 34 -12.56 -2.08 -11.67
N TYR A 35 -12.24 -3.21 -12.31
CA TYR A 35 -11.02 -3.96 -12.01
C TYR A 35 -9.77 -3.10 -12.24
N ASP A 36 -9.68 -2.47 -13.42
CA ASP A 36 -8.55 -1.61 -13.79
C ASP A 36 -8.48 -0.35 -12.91
N ALA A 37 -9.63 0.22 -12.54
CA ALA A 37 -9.70 1.35 -11.63
C ALA A 37 -9.14 1.01 -10.24
N PHE A 38 -9.54 -0.13 -9.66
CA PHE A 38 -9.00 -0.59 -8.36
C PHE A 38 -7.52 -0.95 -8.44
N PHE A 39 -7.08 -1.58 -9.54
CA PHE A 39 -5.68 -1.87 -9.78
C PHE A 39 -4.85 -0.57 -9.77
N ALA A 40 -5.28 0.43 -10.54
CA ALA A 40 -4.59 1.71 -10.64
C ALA A 40 -4.64 2.51 -9.34
N GLN A 41 -5.74 2.44 -8.58
CA GLN A 41 -5.81 3.04 -7.24
C GLN A 41 -4.75 2.43 -6.31
N GLY A 42 -4.58 1.10 -6.33
CA GLY A 42 -3.53 0.42 -5.57
C GLY A 42 -2.12 0.82 -6.02
N PHE A 43 -1.90 0.89 -7.33
CA PHE A 43 -0.65 1.38 -7.92
C PHE A 43 -0.33 2.80 -7.46
N ASN A 44 -1.30 3.72 -7.52
CA ASN A 44 -1.13 5.11 -7.08
C ASN A 44 -0.80 5.19 -5.58
N ALA A 45 -1.54 4.45 -4.75
CA ALA A 45 -1.30 4.41 -3.31
C ALA A 45 0.12 3.90 -3.00
N ALA A 46 0.59 2.88 -3.72
CA ALA A 46 1.95 2.38 -3.58
C ALA A 46 2.99 3.43 -4.02
N ARG A 47 2.83 4.04 -5.21
CA ARG A 47 3.75 5.07 -5.72
C ARG A 47 4.06 6.14 -4.68
N ASP A 48 3.05 6.65 -3.99
CA ASP A 48 3.21 7.79 -3.08
C ASP A 48 3.42 7.36 -1.62
N ARG A 49 2.87 6.22 -1.20
CA ARG A 49 2.73 5.81 0.21
C ARG A 49 3.22 4.39 0.51
N LEU A 50 4.03 3.78 -0.37
CA LEU A 50 4.51 2.41 -0.17
C LEU A 50 5.14 2.19 1.20
N TRP A 51 6.02 3.10 1.64
CA TRP A 51 6.68 2.97 2.94
C TRP A 51 5.68 3.00 4.11
N GLN A 52 4.63 3.82 4.01
CA GLN A 52 3.61 3.96 5.04
C GLN A 52 2.73 2.71 5.10
N ILE A 53 2.34 2.19 3.94
CA ILE A 53 1.57 0.95 3.81
C ILE A 53 2.38 -0.24 4.32
N ASP A 54 3.66 -0.37 3.94
CA ASP A 54 4.54 -1.44 4.42
C ASP A 54 4.74 -1.36 5.94
N LEU A 55 5.01 -0.16 6.47
CA LEU A 55 5.15 0.06 7.91
C LEU A 55 3.89 -0.36 8.68
N TRP A 56 2.71 0.03 8.20
CA TRP A 56 1.44 -0.33 8.82
C TRP A 56 1.15 -1.83 8.73
N ARG A 57 1.44 -2.45 7.58
CA ARG A 57 1.36 -3.90 7.40
C ARG A 57 2.27 -4.63 8.40
N ARG A 58 3.54 -4.23 8.51
CA ARG A 58 4.51 -4.81 9.47
C ARG A 58 4.04 -4.64 10.91
N ARG A 59 3.54 -3.45 11.26
CA ARG A 59 2.98 -3.19 12.59
C ARG A 59 1.80 -4.09 12.90
N GLY A 60 0.86 -4.25 11.97
CA GLY A 60 -0.33 -5.09 12.15
C GLY A 60 0.02 -6.57 12.29
N LEU A 61 1.02 -7.05 11.54
CA LEU A 61 1.46 -8.45 11.54
C LEU A 61 2.47 -8.79 12.63
N GLY A 62 2.99 -7.79 13.37
CA GLY A 62 4.06 -7.97 14.34
C GLY A 62 5.38 -8.39 13.68
N LEU A 63 5.87 -7.53 12.78
CA LEU A 63 7.12 -7.69 12.01
C LEU A 63 8.00 -6.42 12.05
N LEU A 64 7.82 -5.54 13.03
CA LEU A 64 8.61 -4.30 13.14
C LEU A 64 10.05 -4.55 13.59
N SER A 65 10.29 -5.60 14.37
CA SER A 65 11.64 -5.97 14.82
C SER A 65 12.56 -6.35 13.67
N GLU A 66 12.04 -6.80 12.52
CA GLU A 66 12.82 -7.09 11.31
C GLU A 66 13.51 -5.84 10.73
N VAL A 67 12.91 -4.66 10.92
CA VAL A 67 13.38 -3.41 10.29
C VAL A 67 13.86 -2.37 11.31
N PHE A 68 13.40 -2.44 12.57
CA PHE A 68 13.79 -1.51 13.65
C PHE A 68 14.59 -2.17 14.77
N GLY A 69 14.79 -3.50 14.71
CA GLY A 69 15.64 -4.23 15.62
C GLY A 69 14.96 -4.68 16.93
N PRO A 70 15.75 -5.22 17.88
CA PRO A 70 15.24 -5.97 19.03
C PRO A 70 14.31 -5.19 19.98
N SER A 71 14.42 -3.86 20.02
CA SER A 71 13.56 -3.01 20.87
C SER A 71 12.08 -3.06 20.48
N PHE A 72 11.73 -3.64 19.32
CA PHE A 72 10.36 -3.79 18.84
C PHE A 72 9.76 -5.19 19.06
N VAL A 73 10.52 -6.15 19.62
CA VAL A 73 10.05 -7.54 19.81
C VAL A 73 8.77 -7.62 20.65
N GLU A 74 8.68 -6.88 21.76
CA GLU A 74 7.47 -6.91 22.60
C GLU A 74 6.26 -6.30 21.89
N LYS A 75 6.46 -5.31 21.01
CA LYS A 75 5.38 -4.75 20.18
C LYS A 75 4.89 -5.78 19.17
N ASP A 76 5.81 -6.52 18.55
CA ASP A 76 5.48 -7.58 17.61
C ASP A 76 4.72 -8.72 18.30
N ARG A 77 5.15 -9.12 19.50
CA ARG A 77 4.47 -10.11 20.32
C ARG A 77 3.05 -9.68 20.65
N ALA A 78 2.85 -8.44 21.10
CA ALA A 78 1.53 -7.91 21.40
C ALA A 78 0.62 -7.87 20.15
N ALA A 79 1.13 -7.41 19.00
CA ALA A 79 0.37 -7.38 17.75
C ALA A 79 -0.15 -8.77 17.34
N ARG A 80 0.69 -9.81 17.48
CA ARG A 80 0.29 -11.19 17.15
C ARG A 80 -0.77 -11.75 18.08
N LEU A 81 -0.82 -11.32 19.34
CA LEU A 81 -1.89 -11.70 20.27
C LEU A 81 -3.25 -11.13 19.84
N PHE A 82 -3.30 -9.93 19.26
CA PHE A 82 -4.55 -9.38 18.71
C PHE A 82 -5.06 -10.13 17.47
N LEU A 83 -4.16 -10.75 16.70
CA LEU A 83 -4.52 -11.56 15.53
C LEU A 83 -4.81 -13.02 15.88
N TYR A 84 -4.56 -13.44 17.13
CA TYR A 84 -4.78 -14.82 17.56
C TYR A 84 -6.26 -15.16 17.49
N ARG A 85 -6.59 -16.25 16.78
CA ARG A 85 -7.96 -16.77 16.64
C ARG A 85 -8.12 -18.17 17.24
N GLY A 86 -7.14 -18.66 17.99
CA GLY A 86 -7.25 -19.94 18.69
C GLY A 86 -7.99 -19.81 20.02
N GLU A 87 -8.23 -20.92 20.69
CA GLU A 87 -8.84 -20.90 22.03
C GLU A 87 -7.90 -20.23 23.03
N MET A 88 -8.46 -19.32 23.83
CA MET A 88 -7.82 -18.83 25.05
C MET A 88 -8.13 -19.82 26.15
N ARG A 89 -7.22 -20.77 26.39
CA ARG A 89 -7.29 -21.70 27.54
C ARG A 89 -6.54 -21.14 28.72
#